data_AF-A0A7C4TX18-F1
#
_entry.id   AF-A0A7C4TX18-F1
#
_cell.length_a   1.000
_cell.length_b   1.000
_cell.length_c   1.000
_cell.angle_alpha   90.00
_cell.angle_beta   90.00
_cell.angle_gamma   90.00
#
_symmetry.space_group_name_H-M   'P 1'
#
loop_
_entity.id
_entity.type
_entity.pdbx_description
1 polymer ?
#
loop_
_entity_poly.entity_id
_entity_poly.type
_entity_poly.pdbx_seq_one_letter_code
_entity_poly.pdbx_strand_id
1 'polypeptide(L)' 'MVDMLRQKKGVARDKEIYKMVKAIYKDVSPKEFYKAVMRLELRGLINVSSVSKSVKSLRLRET' A
#
# COMPACT_ATOMS: atom_id res chain seq x y z
N MET A 1 -7.81 0.23 0.07
CA MET A 1 -6.40 0.02 -0.36
C MET A 1 -6.28 -1.10 -1.38
N VAL A 2 -6.89 -2.26 -1.15
CA VAL A 2 -6.82 -3.41 -2.08
C VAL A 2 -7.39 -3.05 -3.47
N ASP A 3 -8.55 -2.39 -3.53
CA ASP A 3 -9.13 -1.94 -4.81
C ASP A 3 -8.27 -0.92 -5.56
N MET A 4 -7.55 -0.05 -4.83
CA MET A 4 -6.61 0.91 -5.44
C MET A 4 -5.42 0.20 -6.09
N LEU A 5 -4.94 -0.88 -5.46
CA LEU A 5 -3.90 -1.73 -6.05
C LEU A 5 -4.45 -2.48 -7.26
N ARG A 6 -5.70 -2.96 -7.25
CA ARG A 6 -6.34 -3.59 -8.42
C ARG A 6 -6.44 -2.62 -9.60
N GLN A 7 -6.83 -1.37 -9.34
CA GLN A 7 -6.87 -0.30 -10.35
C GLN A 7 -5.49 0.00 -10.95
N LYS A 8 -4.40 -0.18 -10.19
CA LYS A 8 -3.01 0.03 -10.61
C LYS A 8 -2.35 -1.22 -11.21
N LYS A 9 -3.12 -2.17 -11.76
CA LYS A 9 -2.62 -3.45 -12.31
C LYS A 9 -1.88 -4.32 -11.27
N GLY A 10 -2.28 -4.21 -10.01
CA GLY A 10 -1.74 -5.04 -8.94
C GLY A 10 -0.40 -4.58 -8.36
N VAL A 11 0.21 -3.49 -8.82
CA VAL A 11 1.49 -2.99 -8.26
C VAL A 11 1.48 -1.47 -8.14
N ALA A 12 1.86 -0.94 -6.99
CA ALA A 12 2.02 0.49 -6.79
C ALA A 12 3.09 0.82 -5.74
N ARG A 13 3.66 2.02 -5.82
CA ARG A 13 4.58 2.52 -4.78
C ARG A 13 3.82 2.97 -3.54
N ASP A 14 4.44 2.77 -2.38
CA ASP A 14 3.95 3.21 -1.07
C ASP A 14 3.53 4.69 -1.06
N LYS A 15 4.36 5.58 -1.59
CA LYS A 15 4.06 7.02 -1.69
C LYS A 15 2.84 7.32 -2.55
N GLU A 16 2.61 6.54 -3.60
CA GLU A 16 1.44 6.73 -4.48
C GLU A 16 0.16 6.27 -3.79
N ILE A 17 0.18 5.08 -3.18
CA ILE A 17 -0.98 4.56 -2.43
C ILE A 17 -1.26 5.44 -1.21
N TYR A 18 -0.23 5.95 -0.53
CA TYR A 18 -0.39 6.89 0.57
C TYR A 18 -1.08 8.18 0.14
N LYS A 19 -0.68 8.77 -1.00
CA LYS A 19 -1.36 9.96 -1.55
C LYS A 19 -2.83 9.68 -1.87
N MET A 20 -3.14 8.54 -2.48
CA MET A 20 -4.53 8.16 -2.80
C MET A 20 -5.36 7.95 -1.54
N VAL A 21 -4.81 7.26 -0.54
CA VAL A 21 -5.48 7.02 0.74
C VAL A 21 -5.69 8.34 1.49
N LYS A 22 -4.69 9.22 1.50
CA LYS A 22 -4.81 10.56 2.09
C LYS A 22 -5.85 11.41 1.36
N ALA A 23 -5.98 11.28 0.03
CA ALA A 23 -7.00 12.01 -0.73
C ALA A 23 -8.43 11.57 -0.37
N ILE A 24 -8.65 10.28 -0.09
CA ILE A 24 -9.97 9.74 0.27
C ILE A 24 -10.29 9.98 1.75
N TYR A 25 -9.35 9.66 2.64
CA TYR A 25 -9.60 9.64 4.08
C TYR A 25 -9.23 10.95 4.80
N LYS A 26 -8.64 11.93 4.10
CA LYS A 26 -8.19 13.29 4.51
C LYS A 26 -7.26 13.39 5.74
N ASP A 27 -7.49 12.59 6.78
CA ASP A 27 -6.76 12.55 8.04
C ASP A 27 -6.13 11.16 8.25
N VAL A 28 -5.13 10.84 7.42
CA VAL A 28 -4.35 9.61 7.58
C VAL A 28 -2.90 9.98 7.84
N SER A 29 -2.44 9.63 9.04
CA SER A 29 -1.04 9.73 9.43
C SER A 29 -0.20 8.65 8.73
N PRO A 30 1.08 8.92 8.39
CA PRO A 30 1.96 7.91 7.80
C PRO A 30 2.07 6.64 8.66
N LYS A 31 2.05 6.78 9.99
CA LYS A 31 2.11 5.63 10.92
C LYS A 31 0.93 4.68 10.72
N GLU A 32 -0.29 5.22 10.67
CA GLU A 32 -1.50 4.43 10.48
C GLU A 32 -1.53 3.77 9.10
N PHE A 33 -1.03 4.48 8.08
CA PHE A 33 -0.86 3.92 6.75
C PHE A 33 0.06 2.70 6.75
N TYR A 34 1.28 2.82 7.29
CA TYR A 34 2.23 1.70 7.31
C TYR A 34 1.73 0.55 8.20
N LYS A 35 1.03 0.84 9.29
CA LYS A 35 0.38 -0.17 10.14
C LYS A 35 -0.68 -0.95 9.36
N ALA A 36 -1.50 -0.27 8.56
CA ALA A 36 -2.49 -0.91 7.69
C ALA A 36 -1.82 -1.77 6.61
N VAL A 37 -0.76 -1.26 5.97
CA VAL A 37 0.04 -2.00 4.98
C VAL A 37 0.61 -3.28 5.58
N MET A 38 1.25 -3.20 6.75
CA MET A 38 1.80 -4.38 7.44
C MET A 38 0.69 -5.38 7.81
N ARG A 39 -0.47 -4.92 8.27
CA ARG A 39 -1.61 -5.81 8.55
C ARG A 39 -2.09 -6.52 7.29
N LEU A 40 -2.15 -5.84 6.15
CA LEU A 40 -2.55 -6.45 4.88
C LEU A 40 -1.51 -7.47 4.38
N GLU A 41 -0.23 -7.20 4.62
CA GLU A 41 0.87 -8.12 4.34
C GLU A 41 0.80 -9.38 5.21
N LEU A 42 0.60 -9.22 6.52
CA LEU A 42 0.42 -10.34 7.45
C LEU A 42 -0.80 -11.21 7.11
N ARG A 43 -1.87 -10.59 6.57
CA ARG A 43 -3.05 -11.31 6.07
C ARG A 43 -2.83 -11.98 4.72
N GLY A 44 -1.66 -11.82 4.12
CA GLY A 44 -1.31 -12.40 2.82
C GLY A 44 -2.01 -11.74 1.62
N LEU A 45 -2.63 -10.58 1.79
CA LEU A 45 -3.38 -9.89 0.74
C LEU A 45 -2.47 -9.09 -0.20
N ILE A 46 -1.36 -8.59 0.34
CA ILE A 46 -0.36 -7.82 -0.41
C ILE A 46 1.04 -8.31 -0.06
N ASN A 47 2.00 -8.02 -0.94
CA ASN A 47 3.41 -8.27 -0.77
C ASN A 47 4.14 -6.93 -0.79
N VAL A 48 4.99 -6.67 0.20
CA VAL A 48 5.76 -5.44 0.30
C VAL A 48 7.22 -5.74 -0.01
N SER A 49 7.75 -5.13 -1.06
CA SER A 49 9.17 -5.24 -1.42
C SER A 49 9.84 -3.87 -1.35
N SER A 50 11.07 -3.81 -0.85
CA SER A 50 11.84 -2.57 -0.85
C SER A 50 12.52 -2.39 -2.21
N VAL A 51 12.19 -1.31 -2.92
CA VAL A 51 12.83 -0.95 -4.20
C VAL A 51 14.10 -0.15 -3.96
N SER A 52 14.11 0.67 -2.91
CA SER A 52 15.27 1.42 -2.44
C SER A 52 15.15 1.74 -0.95
N LYS A 53 16.17 2.36 -0.33
CA LYS A 53 16.17 2.72 1.10
C LYS A 53 14.92 3.51 1.55
N SER A 54 14.25 4.22 0.64
CA SER A 54 13.09 5.07 0.96
C SER A 54 11.87 4.84 0.07
N VAL A 55 11.86 3.78 -0.74
CA VAL A 55 10.74 3.45 -1.63
C VAL A 55 10.38 1.98 -1.46
N LYS A 56 9.11 1.75 -1.09
CA LYS A 56 8.54 0.41 -1.00
C LYS A 56 7.54 0.20 -2.13
N SER A 57 7.61 -0.96 -2.76
CA SER A 57 6.63 -1.44 -3.73
C SER A 57 5.61 -2.31 -3.02
N LEU A 58 4.34 -1.99 -3.23
CA LEU A 58 3.19 -2.73 -2.75
C LEU A 58 2.63 -3.49 -3.94
N ARG A 59 2.63 -4.82 -3.86
CA ARG A 59 2.05 -5.71 -4.87
C ARG A 59 0.85 -6.43 -4.28
N LEU A 60 -0.22 -6.55 -5.04
CA LEU A 60 -1.35 -7.43 -4.71
C LEU A 60 -0.92 -8.87 -4.83
N ARG A 61 -1.24 -9.68 -3.83
CA ARG A 61 -1.12 -11.12 -3.92
C ARG A 61 -2.45 -11.61 -4.50
N GLU A 62 -2.48 -11.82 -5.81
CA GLU A 62 -3.60 -12.56 -6.42
C GLU A 62 -3.54 -14.00 -5.88
N THR A 63 -4.61 -14.40 -5.20
CA THR A 63 -4.96 -15.81 -4.96
C THR A 63 -5.86 -16.24 -6.10
#